data_AF-A0A377M7F7-F1
#
_entry.id   AF-A0A377M7F7-F1
#
_cell.length_a   1.000
_cell.length_b   1.000
_cell.length_c   1.000
_cell.angle_alpha   90.00
_cell.angle_beta   90.00
_cell.angle_gamma   90.00
#
_symmetry.space_group_name_H-M   'P 1'
#
loop_
_entity.id
_entity.type
_entity.pdbx_description
1 polymer ?
#
loop_
_entity_poly.entity_id
_entity_poly.type
_entity_poly.pdbx_seq_one_letter_code
_entity_poly.pdbx_strand_id
1 'polypeptide(L)'
;MWASDSFAKKGRHVLGQAEQVMLRAGGWQKARMEQQMHEWFGRIPKFIITLAADYCSQCSDLEFCALVEHELYHIAQATDDFGAPKFNKETGQPVLTLRDHDVEEFIGVVRRYGASKEVQELVDAANAPAEVAHIDIARSCGTCMLKLA
;
A
#
# COMPACT_ATOMS: atom_id res chain seq x y z
N MET A 1 11.04 -11.36 1.22
CA MET A 1 11.50 -12.22 0.11
C MET A 1 12.02 -11.34 -1.01
N TRP A 2 12.79 -11.90 -1.91
CA TRP A 2 13.29 -11.21 -3.10
C TRP A 2 12.56 -11.73 -4.33
N ALA A 3 12.08 -10.82 -5.17
CA ALA A 3 11.77 -11.09 -6.57
C ALA A 3 12.96 -10.64 -7.41
N SER A 4 13.29 -11.35 -8.48
CA SER A 4 14.42 -10.97 -9.34
C SER A 4 14.26 -9.56 -9.89
N ASP A 5 13.05 -9.23 -10.34
CA ASP A 5 12.73 -7.97 -11.01
C ASP A 5 11.38 -7.42 -10.55
N SER A 6 11.17 -6.12 -10.78
CA SER A 6 9.85 -5.49 -10.65
C SER A 6 8.84 -6.08 -11.64
N PHE A 7 7.54 -6.00 -11.33
CA PHE A 7 6.49 -6.43 -12.26
C PHE A 7 5.47 -5.32 -12.53
N ALA A 8 4.85 -5.37 -13.71
CA ALA A 8 3.84 -4.41 -14.11
C ALA A 8 2.45 -4.80 -13.58
N LYS A 9 1.76 -3.86 -12.94
CA LYS A 9 0.38 -4.03 -12.44
C LYS A 9 -0.39 -2.74 -12.70
N LYS A 10 -1.49 -2.82 -13.45
CA LYS A 10 -2.38 -1.67 -13.77
C LYS A 10 -1.62 -0.44 -14.31
N GLY A 11 -0.62 -0.64 -15.15
CA GLY A 11 0.18 0.44 -15.75
C GLY A 11 1.23 1.07 -14.83
N ARG A 12 1.48 0.49 -13.65
CA ARG A 12 2.56 0.90 -12.73
C ARG A 12 3.55 -0.24 -12.53
N HIS A 13 4.79 0.10 -12.23
CA HIS A 13 5.79 -0.86 -11.76
C HIS A 13 5.65 -1.04 -10.24
N VAL A 14 5.63 -2.30 -9.80
CA VAL A 14 5.54 -2.67 -8.40
C VAL A 14 6.94 -3.06 -7.92
N LEU A 15 7.49 -2.26 -7.00
CA LEU A 15 8.84 -2.44 -6.44
C LEU A 15 8.85 -3.29 -5.16
N GLY A 16 7.71 -3.34 -4.46
CA GLY A 16 7.49 -4.19 -3.32
C GLY A 16 6.03 -4.64 -3.25
N GLN A 17 5.77 -5.72 -2.51
CA GLN A 17 4.41 -6.16 -2.23
C GLN A 17 4.31 -6.86 -0.88
N ALA A 18 3.48 -6.32 0.01
CA ALA A 18 3.03 -6.97 1.23
C ALA A 18 1.78 -7.84 0.97
N GLU A 19 1.82 -9.10 1.37
CA GLU A 19 0.73 -10.06 1.17
C GLU A 19 0.45 -10.88 2.44
N GLN A 20 -0.82 -11.16 2.69
CA GLN A 20 -1.21 -12.16 3.67
C GLN A 20 -1.01 -13.55 3.08
N VAL A 21 -0.35 -14.44 3.81
CA VAL A 21 -0.11 -15.81 3.35
C VAL A 21 -1.44 -16.56 3.29
N MET A 22 -1.88 -16.88 2.08
CA MET A 22 -3.07 -17.68 1.82
C MET A 22 -2.72 -18.91 0.98
N LEU A 23 -2.67 -20.08 1.62
CA LEU A 23 -2.44 -21.36 0.95
C LEU A 23 -3.74 -21.90 0.37
N ARG A 24 -4.13 -21.38 -0.80
CA ARG A 24 -5.35 -21.76 -1.53
C ARG A 24 -5.16 -23.04 -2.36
N ALA A 25 -4.62 -24.08 -1.73
CA ALA A 25 -4.39 -25.38 -2.34
C ALA A 25 -4.80 -26.51 -1.38
N GLY A 26 -5.03 -27.71 -1.92
CA GLY A 26 -5.35 -28.91 -1.15
C GLY A 26 -4.28 -30.00 -1.27
N GLY A 27 -4.39 -31.03 -0.43
CA GLY A 27 -3.55 -32.23 -0.52
C GLY A 27 -2.05 -31.94 -0.56
N TRP A 28 -1.33 -32.64 -1.44
CA TRP A 28 0.13 -32.52 -1.56
C TRP A 28 0.61 -31.13 -2.01
N GLN A 29 -0.20 -30.36 -2.74
CA GLN A 29 0.19 -29.01 -3.13
C GLN A 29 0.30 -28.10 -1.90
N LYS A 30 -0.68 -28.16 -1.01
CA LYS A 30 -0.64 -27.43 0.27
C LYS A 30 0.55 -27.88 1.12
N ALA A 31 0.73 -29.19 1.31
CA ALA A 31 1.79 -29.73 2.13
C ALA A 31 3.19 -29.28 1.66
N ARG A 32 3.44 -29.26 0.34
CA ARG A 32 4.70 -28.76 -0.23
C ARG A 32 4.90 -27.25 0.03
N MET A 33 3.83 -26.45 -0.10
CA MET A 33 3.93 -25.02 0.21
C MET A 33 4.20 -24.77 1.70
N GLU A 34 3.56 -25.52 2.59
CA GLU A 34 3.79 -25.43 4.04
C GLU A 34 5.23 -25.82 4.41
N GLN A 35 5.72 -26.95 3.87
CA GLN A 35 7.12 -27.36 4.04
C GLN A 35 8.08 -26.27 3.58
N GLN A 36 7.86 -25.69 2.38
CA GLN A 36 8.72 -24.64 1.84
C GLN A 36 8.79 -23.42 2.75
N MET A 37 7.66 -22.99 3.33
CA MET A 37 7.62 -21.87 4.27
C MET A 37 8.37 -22.19 5.56
N HIS A 38 8.25 -23.42 6.07
CA HIS A 38 9.02 -23.86 7.23
C HIS A 38 10.53 -23.91 6.96
N GLU A 39 10.96 -24.36 5.78
CA GLU A 39 12.36 -24.36 5.39
C GLU A 39 12.93 -22.94 5.28
N TRP A 40 12.17 -22.00 4.74
CA TRP A 40 12.62 -20.61 4.59
C TRP A 40 12.57 -19.80 5.88
N PHE A 41 11.56 -19.99 6.72
CA PHE A 41 11.26 -19.09 7.85
C PHE A 41 11.19 -19.77 9.22
N GLY A 42 11.35 -21.10 9.28
CA GLY A 42 11.13 -21.91 10.50
C GLY A 42 9.66 -22.02 10.92
N ARG A 43 8.75 -21.30 10.26
CA ARG A 43 7.31 -21.24 10.54
C ARG A 43 6.55 -20.84 9.28
N ILE A 44 5.23 -20.96 9.28
CA ILE A 44 4.39 -20.32 8.26
C ILE A 44 4.13 -18.87 8.72
N PRO A 45 4.70 -17.85 8.05
CA PRO A 45 4.44 -16.46 8.41
C PRO A 45 2.99 -16.08 8.10
N LYS A 46 2.42 -15.12 8.85
CA LYS A 46 1.08 -14.57 8.56
C LYS A 46 1.09 -13.66 7.33
N PHE A 47 2.18 -12.92 7.16
CA PHE A 47 2.39 -11.98 6.05
C PHE A 47 3.80 -12.15 5.48
N ILE A 48 3.95 -11.87 4.20
CA ILE A 48 5.24 -11.82 3.52
C ILE A 48 5.33 -10.50 2.77
N ILE A 49 6.47 -9.83 2.89
CA ILE A 49 6.86 -8.70 2.04
C ILE A 49 7.85 -9.22 1.00
N THR A 50 7.61 -8.93 -0.27
CA THR A 50 8.51 -9.27 -1.37
C THR A 50 9.02 -7.99 -2.02
N LEU A 51 10.32 -7.86 -2.22
CA LEU A 51 10.95 -6.67 -2.81
C LEU A 51 11.66 -7.02 -4.12
N ALA A 52 11.65 -6.09 -5.06
CA ALA A 52 12.33 -6.21 -6.36
C ALA A 52 13.84 -6.01 -6.19
N ALA A 53 14.61 -7.07 -6.46
CA ALA A 53 16.05 -7.10 -6.21
C ALA A 53 16.84 -6.21 -7.20
N ASP A 54 16.42 -6.15 -8.46
CA ASP A 54 16.94 -5.24 -9.48
C ASP A 54 16.95 -3.79 -8.99
N TYR A 55 15.84 -3.32 -8.42
CA TYR A 55 15.72 -1.99 -7.85
C TYR A 55 16.53 -1.84 -6.56
N CYS A 56 16.37 -2.76 -5.61
CA CYS A 56 17.03 -2.68 -4.30
C CYS A 56 18.57 -2.77 -4.38
N SER A 57 19.11 -3.30 -5.47
CA SER A 57 20.56 -3.32 -5.72
C SER A 57 21.13 -2.00 -6.23
N GLN A 58 20.27 -1.08 -6.67
CA GLN A 58 20.65 0.18 -7.32
C GLN A 58 20.19 1.43 -6.55
N CYS A 59 19.14 1.31 -5.75
CA CYS A 59 18.61 2.43 -4.98
C CYS A 59 19.53 2.79 -3.80
N SER A 60 19.39 4.03 -3.33
CA SER A 60 20.05 4.49 -2.12
C SER A 60 19.47 3.83 -0.86
N ASP A 61 20.25 3.82 0.23
CA ASP A 61 19.77 3.33 1.54
C ASP A 61 18.47 4.03 1.99
N LEU A 62 18.32 5.32 1.63
CA LEU A 62 17.13 6.11 1.94
C LEU A 62 15.89 5.58 1.21
N GLU A 63 16.03 5.33 -0.10
CA GLU A 63 14.96 4.78 -0.94
C GLU A 63 14.62 3.34 -0.52
N PHE A 64 15.63 2.54 -0.17
CA PHE A 64 15.42 1.19 0.36
C PHE A 64 14.61 1.20 1.65
N CYS A 65 14.99 2.04 2.62
CA CYS A 65 14.26 2.20 3.88
C CYS A 65 12.82 2.70 3.65
N ALA A 66 12.64 3.67 2.75
CA ALA A 66 11.32 4.17 2.37
C ALA A 66 10.44 3.05 1.77
N LEU A 67 10.99 2.21 0.89
CA LEU A 67 10.28 1.07 0.30
C LEU A 67 9.90 0.03 1.37
N VAL A 68 10.83 -0.35 2.25
CA VAL A 68 10.55 -1.32 3.32
C VAL A 68 9.43 -0.80 4.23
N GLU A 69 9.48 0.47 4.61
CA GLU A 69 8.45 1.05 5.47
C GLU A 69 7.11 1.22 4.76
N HIS A 70 7.10 1.58 3.48
CA HIS A 70 5.90 1.59 2.65
C HIS A 70 5.20 0.22 2.68
N GLU A 71 5.93 -0.87 2.45
CA GLU A 71 5.35 -2.22 2.51
C GLU A 71 4.87 -2.61 3.93
N LEU A 72 5.56 -2.16 4.97
CA LEU A 72 5.13 -2.39 6.35
C LEU A 72 3.83 -1.65 6.67
N TYR A 73 3.61 -0.47 6.11
CA TYR A 73 2.38 0.30 6.30
C TYR A 73 1.13 -0.37 5.73
N HIS A 74 1.28 -1.26 4.75
CA HIS A 74 0.16 -2.09 4.28
C HIS A 74 -0.34 -3.07 5.33
N ILE A 75 0.43 -3.38 6.39
CA ILE A 75 0.02 -4.28 7.46
C ILE A 75 -0.50 -3.45 8.64
N ALA A 76 -1.82 -3.37 8.78
CA ALA A 76 -2.49 -2.59 9.82
C ALA A 76 -3.26 -3.49 10.80
N GLN A 77 -3.54 -2.98 12.00
CA GLN A 77 -4.53 -3.62 12.86
C GLN A 77 -5.93 -3.33 12.32
N ALA A 78 -6.74 -4.38 12.15
CA ALA A 78 -8.14 -4.26 11.80
C ALA A 78 -8.90 -3.50 12.90
N THR A 79 -9.90 -2.72 12.52
CA THR A 79 -10.83 -2.09 13.46
C THR A 79 -12.12 -2.89 13.58
N ASP A 80 -12.85 -2.69 14.67
CA ASP A 80 -14.23 -3.15 14.79
C ASP A 80 -15.21 -2.17 14.13
N ASP A 81 -16.51 -2.47 14.24
CA ASP A 81 -17.59 -1.67 13.64
C ASP A 81 -17.71 -0.25 14.23
N PHE A 82 -17.01 0.03 15.33
CA PHE A 82 -16.95 1.32 16.01
C PHE A 82 -15.62 2.04 15.80
N GLY A 83 -14.72 1.48 14.98
CA GLY A 83 -13.41 2.05 14.69
C GLY A 83 -12.34 1.76 15.76
N ALA A 84 -12.63 0.95 16.78
CA ALA A 84 -11.65 0.60 17.80
C ALA A 84 -10.71 -0.53 17.32
N PRO A 85 -9.44 -0.58 17.77
CA PRO A 85 -8.53 -1.65 17.38
C PRO A 85 -9.05 -3.03 17.77
N LYS A 86 -9.13 -3.95 16.81
CA LYS A 86 -9.71 -5.28 16.98
C LYS A 86 -8.70 -6.26 17.55
N PHE A 87 -9.12 -7.02 18.55
CA PHE A 87 -8.33 -8.09 19.16
C PHE A 87 -9.04 -9.44 19.00
N ASN A 88 -8.24 -10.50 18.85
CA ASN A 88 -8.75 -11.86 18.80
C ASN A 88 -9.16 -12.28 20.23
N LYS A 89 -10.42 -12.72 20.39
CA LYS A 89 -11.01 -13.03 21.71
C LYS A 89 -10.34 -14.20 22.44
N GLU A 90 -9.76 -15.13 21.70
CA GLU A 90 -9.14 -16.34 22.27
C GLU A 90 -7.67 -16.11 22.65
N THR A 91 -6.95 -15.37 21.80
CA THR A 91 -5.49 -15.18 21.94
C THR A 91 -5.10 -13.84 22.55
N GLY A 92 -6.02 -12.87 22.60
CA GLY A 92 -5.75 -11.49 23.00
C GLY A 92 -4.86 -10.69 22.05
N GLN A 93 -4.42 -11.28 20.92
CA GLN A 93 -3.53 -10.62 19.97
C GLN A 93 -4.29 -9.64 19.04
N PRO A 94 -3.63 -8.58 18.55
CA PRO A 94 -4.16 -7.73 17.48
C PRO A 94 -4.58 -8.56 16.26
N VAL A 95 -5.77 -8.27 15.72
CA VAL A 95 -6.17 -8.81 14.42
C VAL A 95 -5.54 -7.92 13.36
N LEU A 96 -4.64 -8.47 12.55
CA LEU A 96 -3.99 -7.73 11.47
C LEU A 96 -4.74 -7.93 10.14
N THR A 97 -4.72 -6.90 9.31
CA THR A 97 -5.29 -6.89 7.96
C THR A 97 -4.33 -6.21 6.99
N LEU A 98 -4.50 -6.48 5.69
CA LEU A 98 -3.93 -5.62 4.66
C LEU A 98 -4.81 -4.37 4.51
N ARG A 99 -4.16 -3.21 4.41
CA ARG A 99 -4.76 -1.94 4.03
C ARG A 99 -4.21 -1.60 2.64
N ASP A 100 -5.10 -1.26 1.71
CA ASP A 100 -4.68 -0.69 0.43
C ASP A 100 -3.98 0.66 0.64
N HIS A 101 -3.35 1.20 -0.41
CA HIS A 101 -2.66 2.49 -0.35
C HIS A 101 -3.51 3.54 0.32
N ASP A 102 -3.06 4.01 1.48
CA ASP A 102 -3.81 4.94 2.31
C ASP A 102 -3.00 6.20 2.57
N VAL A 103 -3.67 7.34 2.74
CA VAL A 103 -3.02 8.63 2.97
C VAL A 103 -2.05 8.60 4.15
N GLU A 104 -2.30 7.80 5.19
CA GLU A 104 -1.42 7.68 6.35
C GLU A 104 -0.07 7.01 6.02
N GLU A 105 -0.03 6.07 5.07
CA GLU A 105 1.20 5.47 4.52
C GLU A 105 2.06 6.57 3.87
N PHE A 106 1.44 7.40 3.03
CA PHE A 106 2.12 8.51 2.36
C PHE A 106 2.66 9.53 3.37
N ILE A 107 1.86 9.93 4.36
CA ILE A 107 2.31 10.91 5.38
C ILE A 107 3.50 10.36 6.18
N GLY A 108 3.44 9.09 6.58
CA GLY A 108 4.49 8.44 7.37
C GLY A 108 5.84 8.41 6.64
N VAL A 109 5.83 7.96 5.38
CA VAL A 109 7.01 7.90 4.52
C VAL A 109 7.54 9.30 4.23
N VAL A 110 6.68 10.23 3.80
CA VAL A 110 7.07 11.61 3.46
C VAL A 110 7.69 12.34 4.66
N ARG A 111 7.12 12.15 5.85
CA ARG A 111 7.63 12.80 7.07
C ARG A 111 9.04 12.31 7.45
N ARG A 112 9.39 11.05 7.18
CA ARG A 112 10.69 10.47 7.56
C ARG A 112 11.73 10.56 6.45
N TYR A 113 11.31 10.42 5.20
CA TYR A 113 12.21 10.25 4.06
C TYR A 113 12.12 11.38 3.02
N GLY A 114 11.17 12.30 3.17
CA GLY A 114 10.88 13.34 2.19
C GLY A 114 9.87 12.90 1.13
N ALA A 115 9.38 13.87 0.37
CA ALA A 115 8.45 13.60 -0.72
C ALA A 115 9.16 12.92 -1.89
N SER A 116 8.55 11.87 -2.44
CA SER A 116 8.94 11.39 -3.76
C SER A 116 8.65 12.47 -4.82
N LYS A 117 9.18 12.29 -6.03
CA LYS A 117 8.90 13.21 -7.14
C LYS A 117 7.39 13.35 -7.39
N GLU A 118 6.66 12.25 -7.40
CA GLU A 118 5.21 12.21 -7.63
C GLU A 118 4.44 12.91 -6.49
N VAL A 119 4.89 12.72 -5.24
CA VAL A 119 4.31 13.43 -4.09
C VAL A 119 4.60 14.93 -4.19
N GLN A 120 5.80 15.31 -4.61
CA GLN A 120 6.15 16.72 -4.80
C GLN A 120 5.30 17.34 -5.91
N GLU A 121 5.08 16.66 -7.04
CA GLU A 121 4.17 17.10 -8.09
C GLU A 121 2.73 17.29 -7.57
N LEU A 122 2.26 16.40 -6.71
CA LEU A 122 0.96 16.54 -6.04
C LEU A 122 0.92 17.76 -5.10
N VAL A 123 1.98 17.97 -4.31
CA VAL A 123 2.11 19.12 -3.39
C VAL A 123 2.12 20.42 -4.18
N ASP A 124 2.87 20.48 -5.28
CA ASP A 124 2.96 21.66 -6.14
C ASP A 124 1.60 21.96 -6.79
N ALA A 125 0.89 20.94 -7.27
CA ALA A 125 -0.46 21.07 -7.81
C ALA A 125 -1.47 21.54 -6.75
N ALA A 126 -1.36 21.04 -5.51
CA ALA A 126 -2.23 21.44 -4.40
C ALA A 126 -1.98 22.89 -3.92
N ASN A 127 -0.74 23.38 -4.08
CA ASN A 127 -0.37 24.75 -3.75
C ASN A 127 -0.69 25.77 -4.86
N ALA A 128 -0.98 25.30 -6.07
CA ALA A 128 -1.42 26.15 -7.17
C ALA A 128 -2.94 26.43 -7.10
N PRO A 129 -3.42 27.56 -7.65
CA PRO A 129 -4.86 27.75 -7.86
C PRO A 129 -5.44 26.60 -8.68
N ALA A 130 -6.61 26.10 -8.29
CA ALA A 130 -7.29 25.07 -9.06
C ALA A 130 -7.51 25.55 -10.51
N GLU A 131 -7.08 24.75 -11.48
CA GLU A 131 -7.26 25.04 -12.91
C GLU A 131 -8.75 25.20 -13.28
N VAL A 132 -9.63 24.56 -12.51
CA VAL A 132 -11.07 24.73 -12.59
C VAL A 132 -11.57 25.34 -11.27
N ALA A 133 -11.85 26.63 -11.28
CA ALA A 133 -12.45 27.30 -10.13
C ALA A 133 -13.88 26.80 -9.89
N HIS A 134 -14.33 26.78 -8.63
CA HIS A 134 -15.70 26.44 -8.24
C HIS A 134 -16.79 27.25 -8.98
N ILE A 135 -16.44 28.41 -9.53
CA ILE A 135 -17.34 29.31 -10.24
C ILE A 135 -17.67 28.86 -11.68
N ASP A 136 -16.86 27.96 -12.28
CA ASP A 136 -17.04 27.53 -13.68
C ASP A 136 -17.88 26.26 -13.86
N ILE A 137 -18.16 25.52 -12.78
CA ILE A 137 -19.00 24.30 -12.85
C ILE A 137 -20.47 24.64 -13.17
N ALA A 138 -20.99 25.75 -12.62
CA ALA A 138 -22.34 26.20 -12.92
C ALA A 138 -22.50 26.70 -14.37
N ARG A 139 -21.44 27.25 -14.96
CA ARG A 139 -21.42 27.74 -16.35
C ARG A 139 -21.24 26.61 -17.36
N SER A 140 -20.49 25.56 -17.02
CA SER A 140 -20.25 24.42 -17.91
C SER A 140 -21.49 23.54 -18.12
N CYS A 141 -22.44 23.54 -17.18
CA CYS A 141 -23.69 22.81 -17.27
C CYS A 141 -24.66 23.35 -18.34
N GLY A 142 -24.54 24.60 -18.82
CA GLY A 142 -25.40 25.21 -19.86
C GLY A 142 -26.89 25.38 -19.48
N THR A 143 -27.43 24.53 -18.59
CA THR A 143 -28.81 24.52 -18.09
C THR A 143 -28.92 25.09 -16.68
N CYS A 144 -27.84 25.02 -15.91
CA CYS A 144 -27.82 25.48 -14.52
C CYS A 144 -27.98 27.01 -14.42
N MET A 145 -27.52 27.76 -15.42
CA MET A 145 -27.74 29.21 -15.54
C MET A 145 -29.12 29.59 -16.09
N LEU A 146 -29.86 28.66 -16.72
CA LEU A 146 -31.20 28.92 -17.25
C LEU A 146 -32.29 28.97 -16.17
N LYS A 147 -32.05 28.38 -14.99
CA LYS A 147 -33.01 28.38 -13.86
C LYS A 147 -32.84 29.55 -12.88
N LEU A 148 -31.83 30.40 -13.10
CA LEU A 148 -31.52 31.57 -12.28
C LEU A 148 -31.95 32.89 -12.95
N ALA A 149 -32.49 32.84 -14.17
CA ALA A 149 -33.01 33.97 -14.93
C ALA A 149 -34.54 34.04 -14.85
#